data_AF-A0A1G5T7U6-F1
#
_entry.id   AF-A0A1G5T7U6-F1
#
_cell.length_a   1.000
_cell.length_b   1.000
_cell.length_c   1.000
_cell.angle_alpha   90.00
_cell.angle_beta   90.00
_cell.angle_gamma   90.00
#
_symmetry.space_group_name_H-M   'P 1'
#
loop_
_entity.id
_entity.type
_entity.pdbx_description
1 polymer ?
#
loop_
_entity_poly.entity_id
_entity_poly.type
_entity_poly.pdbx_seq_one_letter_code
_entity_poly.pdbx_strand_id
1 'polypeptide(L)'
;MTRNLPVAAINFNALRHPRRFHLDAANFQEIKNSIDIELAMSLKKEIDAHIPDLDEDDAALFTSLCQFVWIQGEPLLLIYNPEHAVYAKHGISLRVLKHLESIGLISFEAAGYVKRRFGKHTRLFYFGQATKIQFPEEANNQLDLGHVLLTEKGKALATVFSNNRNQEFYEYVIDKWFQQGMVISSILANR
;
A
#
# COMPACT_ATOMS: atom_id res chain seq x y z
N MET A 1 39.49 -28.89 27.82
CA MET A 1 38.13 -29.38 28.15
C MET A 1 37.13 -28.52 27.40
N THR A 2 36.75 -28.99 26.22
CA THR A 2 35.90 -28.31 25.25
C THR A 2 34.64 -29.14 25.09
N ARG A 3 33.47 -28.56 25.36
CA ARG A 3 32.17 -29.16 25.02
C ARG A 3 31.39 -28.17 24.16
N ASN A 4 31.41 -28.45 22.87
CA ASN A 4 30.51 -27.90 21.86
C ASN A 4 29.07 -28.36 22.15
N LEU A 5 28.13 -27.43 22.06
CA LEU A 5 26.69 -27.72 21.98
C LEU A 5 26.31 -27.99 20.51
N PRO A 6 25.46 -28.99 20.20
CA PRO A 6 25.07 -29.26 18.82
C PRO A 6 23.92 -28.35 18.36
N VAL A 7 24.07 -27.86 17.12
CA VAL A 7 23.03 -27.22 16.32
C VAL A 7 22.00 -28.29 15.93
N ALA A 8 20.75 -28.14 16.36
CA ALA A 8 19.65 -29.01 15.95
C ALA A 8 19.20 -28.64 14.53
N ALA A 9 19.55 -29.49 13.56
CA ALA A 9 18.98 -29.45 12.22
C ALA A 9 17.55 -30.01 12.25
N ILE A 10 16.57 -29.21 11.82
CA ILE A 10 15.19 -29.67 11.62
C ILE A 10 15.14 -30.47 10.31
N ASN A 11 14.94 -31.78 10.42
CA ASN A 11 14.82 -32.69 9.29
C ASN A 11 13.34 -32.78 8.86
N PHE A 12 13.00 -32.29 7.66
CA PHE A 12 11.61 -32.16 7.18
C PHE A 12 10.99 -33.46 6.61
N ASN A 13 11.62 -34.62 6.78
CA ASN A 13 11.18 -35.85 6.09
C ASN A 13 10.46 -36.90 6.94
N ALA A 14 9.83 -36.51 8.05
CA ALA A 14 9.06 -37.43 8.92
C ALA A 14 7.59 -37.04 9.08
N LEU A 15 6.83 -36.96 7.98
CA LEU A 15 5.36 -36.87 8.03
C LEU A 15 4.71 -37.79 6.98
N ARG A 16 4.71 -39.10 7.27
CA ARG A 16 3.70 -40.04 6.77
C ARG A 16 2.97 -40.67 7.95
N HIS A 17 2.06 -39.90 8.55
CA HIS A 17 0.85 -40.40 9.23
C HIS A 17 -0.03 -39.19 9.59
N PRO A 18 -1.36 -39.24 9.34
CA PRO A 18 -2.25 -38.14 9.70
C PRO A 18 -2.54 -38.24 11.20
N ARG A 19 -1.72 -37.60 12.04
CA ARG A 19 -2.18 -37.22 13.38
C ARG A 19 -3.10 -36.03 13.20
N ARG A 20 -4.40 -36.22 13.45
CA ARG A 20 -5.33 -35.12 13.69
C ARG A 20 -4.82 -34.37 14.93
N PHE A 21 -4.16 -33.24 14.73
CA PHE A 21 -3.93 -32.28 15.80
C PHE A 21 -5.28 -31.66 16.13
N HIS A 22 -5.83 -32.00 17.31
CA HIS A 22 -6.95 -31.25 17.88
C HIS A 22 -6.33 -29.97 18.43
N LEU A 23 -6.34 -28.92 17.61
CA LEU A 23 -5.95 -27.58 18.03
C LEU A 23 -7.21 -26.93 18.61
N ASP A 24 -7.26 -26.82 19.93
CA ASP A 24 -8.36 -26.15 20.63
C ASP A 24 -8.30 -24.64 20.36
N ALA A 25 -9.45 -23.95 20.46
CA ALA A 25 -9.58 -22.53 20.13
C ALA A 25 -8.59 -21.62 20.90
N ALA A 26 -8.20 -22.02 22.12
CA ALA A 26 -7.19 -21.33 22.91
C ALA A 26 -5.79 -21.37 22.27
N ASN A 27 -5.34 -22.54 21.78
CA ASN A 27 -4.06 -22.68 21.08
C ASN A 27 -4.06 -21.89 19.75
N PHE A 28 -5.18 -21.88 19.04
CA PHE A 28 -5.30 -21.06 17.82
C PHE A 28 -5.21 -19.56 18.13
N GLN A 29 -5.79 -19.12 19.25
CA GLN A 29 -5.73 -17.72 19.64
C GLN A 29 -4.32 -17.31 20.10
N GLU A 30 -3.62 -18.16 20.84
CA GLU A 30 -2.22 -17.91 21.23
C GLU A 30 -1.28 -17.84 20.01
N ILE A 31 -1.44 -18.76 19.04
CA ILE A 31 -0.67 -18.73 17.79
C ILE A 31 -0.95 -17.45 17.01
N LYS A 32 -2.22 -17.05 16.88
CA LYS A 32 -2.60 -15.77 16.27
C LYS A 32 -1.96 -14.59 16.97
N ASN A 33 -2.08 -14.50 18.29
CA ASN A 33 -1.51 -13.41 19.07
C ASN A 33 0.01 -13.33 18.90
N SER A 34 0.71 -14.47 18.87
CA SER A 34 2.16 -14.51 18.64
C SER A 34 2.54 -14.02 17.25
N ILE A 35 1.78 -14.40 16.22
CA ILE A 35 1.98 -13.93 14.84
C ILE A 35 1.70 -12.42 14.74
N ASP A 36 0.63 -11.95 15.36
CA ASP A 36 0.26 -10.53 15.37
C ASP A 36 1.33 -9.68 16.09
N ILE A 37 1.90 -10.20 17.19
CA ILE A 37 3.01 -9.56 17.91
C ILE A 37 4.28 -9.53 17.05
N GLU A 38 4.63 -10.63 16.38
CA GLU A 38 5.81 -10.70 15.51
C GLU A 38 5.67 -9.79 14.28
N LEU A 39 4.48 -9.73 13.69
CA LEU A 39 4.14 -8.82 12.61
C LEU A 39 4.20 -7.36 13.09
N ALA A 40 3.65 -7.05 14.26
CA ALA A 40 3.72 -5.72 14.85
C ALA A 40 5.15 -5.29 15.19
N MET A 41 6.00 -6.21 15.68
CA MET A 41 7.42 -5.94 15.94
C MET A 41 8.22 -5.76 14.65
N SER A 42 7.91 -6.53 13.60
CA SER A 42 8.53 -6.35 12.27
C SER A 42 8.14 -5.02 11.66
N LEU A 43 6.84 -4.66 11.67
CA LEU A 43 6.35 -3.36 11.23
C LEU A 43 6.97 -2.24 12.05
N LYS A 44 7.00 -2.36 13.39
CA LYS A 44 7.65 -1.39 14.28
C LYS A 44 9.13 -1.23 13.98
N LYS A 45 9.83 -2.30 13.65
CA LYS A 45 11.25 -2.25 13.25
C LYS A 45 11.44 -1.58 11.89
N GLU A 46 10.54 -1.80 10.93
CA GLU A 46 10.54 -1.13 9.62
C GLU A 46 10.31 0.38 9.80
N ILE A 47 9.32 0.74 10.63
CA ILE A 47 8.99 2.09 11.09
C ILE A 47 10.24 2.73 11.73
N ASP A 48 10.80 2.14 12.79
CA ASP A 48 11.97 2.67 13.51
C ASP A 48 13.23 2.75 12.62
N ALA A 49 13.31 1.96 11.54
CA ALA A 49 14.40 2.02 10.58
C ALA A 49 14.24 3.12 9.51
N HIS A 50 13.02 3.61 9.26
CA HIS A 50 12.73 4.57 8.18
C HIS A 50 12.18 5.92 8.68
N ILE A 51 11.69 5.96 9.92
CA ILE A 51 11.26 7.16 10.66
C ILE A 51 12.37 7.94 11.38
N PRO A 52 13.63 7.48 11.60
CA PRO A 52 14.55 8.24 12.45
C PRO A 52 14.94 9.62 11.88
N ASP A 53 14.56 9.92 10.63
CA ASP A 53 14.74 11.22 9.96
C ASP A 53 13.44 12.04 9.78
N LEU A 54 12.27 11.58 10.25
CA LEU A 54 11.00 12.31 10.12
C LEU A 54 10.62 12.92 11.47
N ASP A 55 10.40 14.23 11.48
CA ASP A 55 9.77 14.88 12.63
C ASP A 55 8.25 14.62 12.67
N GLU A 56 7.60 15.07 13.74
CA GLU A 56 6.16 14.84 13.95
C GLU A 56 5.30 15.50 12.86
N ASP A 57 5.71 16.67 12.38
CA ASP A 57 5.01 17.40 11.33
C ASP A 57 5.12 16.67 9.98
N ASP A 58 6.31 16.17 9.64
CA ASP A 58 6.56 15.37 8.44
C ASP A 58 5.77 14.06 8.44
N ALA A 59 5.74 13.38 9.59
CA ALA A 59 4.95 12.17 9.76
C ALA A 59 3.45 12.44 9.58
N ALA A 60 2.94 13.56 10.12
CA ALA A 60 1.55 13.95 9.96
C ALA A 60 1.21 14.29 8.50
N LEU A 61 2.07 15.05 7.81
CA LEU A 61 1.90 15.38 6.38
C LEU A 61 1.92 14.12 5.51
N PHE A 62 2.87 13.23 5.73
CA PHE A 62 2.95 11.99 4.97
C PHE A 62 1.78 11.04 5.26
N THR A 63 1.31 10.97 6.51
CA THR A 63 0.10 10.23 6.87
C THR A 63 -1.12 10.78 6.12
N SER A 64 -1.27 12.11 6.06
CA SER A 64 -2.32 12.74 5.27
C SER A 64 -2.19 12.41 3.78
N LEU A 65 -0.97 12.37 3.23
CA LEU A 65 -0.73 12.00 1.83
C LEU A 65 -1.14 10.54 1.53
N CYS A 66 -0.93 9.62 2.48
CA CYS A 66 -1.19 8.20 2.29
C CYS A 66 -2.68 7.86 2.04
N GLN A 67 -3.62 8.76 2.39
CA GLN A 67 -5.03 8.56 2.04
C GLN A 67 -5.28 8.56 0.52
N PHE A 68 -4.34 9.06 -0.28
CA PHE A 68 -4.43 9.14 -1.74
C PHE A 68 -3.77 7.94 -2.46
N VAL A 69 -3.42 6.91 -1.71
CA VAL A 69 -2.77 5.70 -2.21
C VAL A 69 -3.79 4.62 -2.59
N TRP A 70 -3.65 4.10 -3.80
CA TRP A 70 -4.25 2.86 -4.27
C TRP A 70 -3.22 1.74 -4.26
N ILE A 71 -3.66 0.48 -4.21
CA ILE A 71 -2.76 -0.67 -4.21
C ILE A 71 -2.97 -1.50 -5.49
N GLN A 72 -1.86 -1.85 -6.14
CA GLN A 72 -1.82 -2.81 -7.24
C GLN A 72 -0.51 -3.62 -7.18
N GLY A 73 -0.42 -4.53 -6.20
CA GLY A 73 0.84 -5.17 -5.82
C GLY A 73 1.73 -4.22 -5.01
N GLU A 74 1.95 -3.00 -5.51
CA GLU A 74 2.65 -1.92 -4.82
C GLU A 74 1.74 -0.70 -4.56
N PRO A 75 2.10 0.17 -3.60
CA PRO A 75 1.48 1.47 -3.40
C PRO A 75 1.58 2.38 -4.64
N LEU A 76 0.43 2.89 -5.08
CA LEU A 76 0.26 3.84 -6.18
C LEU A 76 -0.38 5.11 -5.63
N LEU A 77 0.44 6.15 -5.42
CA LEU A 77 -0.04 7.47 -5.05
C LEU A 77 -0.61 8.17 -6.30
N LEU A 78 -1.87 8.63 -6.24
CA LEU A 78 -2.53 9.27 -7.39
C LEU A 78 -2.79 10.76 -7.11
N ILE A 79 -1.89 11.62 -7.60
CA ILE A 79 -1.99 13.08 -7.50
C ILE A 79 -2.10 13.69 -8.90
N TYR A 80 -3.32 13.80 -9.44
CA TYR A 80 -3.56 14.27 -10.81
C TYR A 80 -3.39 15.78 -10.99
N ASN A 81 -3.82 16.57 -10.00
CA ASN A 81 -3.65 18.02 -9.99
C ASN A 81 -3.37 18.46 -8.55
N PRO A 82 -2.11 18.82 -8.20
CA PRO A 82 -1.73 19.26 -6.85
C PRO A 82 -2.54 20.42 -6.27
N GLU A 83 -3.21 21.21 -7.10
CA GLU A 83 -4.02 22.36 -6.67
C GLU A 83 -5.51 22.02 -6.48
N HIS A 84 -5.93 20.79 -6.83
CA HIS A 84 -7.32 20.40 -6.73
C HIS A 84 -7.76 20.32 -5.25
N ALA A 85 -8.98 20.79 -4.98
CA ALA A 85 -9.53 20.88 -3.62
C ALA A 85 -9.55 19.53 -2.87
N VAL A 86 -9.69 18.42 -3.62
CA VAL A 86 -9.66 17.05 -3.07
C VAL A 86 -8.39 16.76 -2.27
N TYR A 87 -7.26 17.40 -2.62
CA TYR A 87 -5.98 17.28 -1.92
C TYR A 87 -5.77 18.43 -0.93
N ALA A 88 -6.02 19.67 -1.37
CA ALA A 88 -5.75 20.87 -0.58
C ALA A 88 -6.51 20.93 0.74
N LYS A 89 -7.76 20.44 0.77
CA LYS A 89 -8.57 20.36 2.00
C LYS A 89 -7.99 19.43 3.08
N HIS A 90 -7.05 18.56 2.70
CA HIS A 90 -6.32 17.69 3.61
C HIS A 90 -4.88 18.17 3.83
N GLY A 91 -4.58 19.43 3.53
CA GLY A 91 -3.26 20.02 3.73
C GLY A 91 -2.22 19.63 2.69
N ILE A 92 -2.58 18.87 1.66
CA ILE A 92 -1.65 18.50 0.58
C ILE A 92 -1.70 19.58 -0.50
N SER A 93 -0.64 20.39 -0.54
CA SER A 93 -0.41 21.44 -1.53
C SER A 93 0.89 21.18 -2.30
N LEU A 94 1.14 21.91 -3.39
CA LEU A 94 2.41 21.83 -4.12
C LEU A 94 3.63 22.08 -3.21
N ARG A 95 3.52 23.02 -2.25
CA ARG A 95 4.59 23.29 -1.28
C ARG A 95 4.88 22.07 -0.40
N VAL A 96 3.83 21.39 0.08
CA VAL A 96 3.96 20.16 0.88
C VAL A 96 4.55 19.03 0.04
N LEU A 97 4.14 18.88 -1.21
CA LEU A 97 4.73 17.88 -2.10
C LEU A 97 6.22 18.15 -2.35
N LYS A 98 6.61 19.42 -2.54
CA LYS A 98 8.03 19.77 -2.68
C LYS A 98 8.85 19.54 -1.41
N HIS A 99 8.24 19.73 -0.25
CA HIS A 99 8.86 19.39 1.03
C HIS A 99 9.06 17.86 1.17
N LEU A 100 8.01 17.06 0.97
CA LEU A 100 8.07 15.60 1.04
C LEU A 100 9.03 14.99 -0.01
N GLU A 101 9.18 15.65 -1.17
CA GLU A 101 10.21 15.33 -2.16
C GLU A 101 11.62 15.60 -1.62
N SER A 102 11.85 16.75 -0.97
CA SER A 102 13.17 17.13 -0.44
C SER A 102 13.71 16.20 0.65
N ILE A 103 12.81 15.56 1.42
CA ILE A 103 13.14 14.54 2.43
C ILE A 103 13.13 13.11 1.86
N GLY A 104 12.94 12.96 0.55
CA GLY A 104 13.10 11.71 -0.18
C GLY A 104 11.96 10.71 -0.05
N LEU A 105 10.76 11.14 0.35
CA LEU A 105 9.58 10.25 0.45
C LEU A 105 8.83 10.10 -0.87
N ILE A 106 8.88 11.12 -1.71
CA ILE A 106 8.24 11.13 -3.03
C ILE A 106 9.17 11.67 -4.10
N SER A 107 8.78 11.45 -5.36
CA SER A 107 9.34 12.12 -6.53
C SER A 107 8.21 12.83 -7.26
N PHE A 108 8.43 14.09 -7.61
CA PHE A 108 7.49 14.92 -8.34
C PHE A 108 7.99 15.18 -9.76
N GLU A 109 7.14 14.96 -10.76
CA GLU A 109 7.44 15.26 -12.16
C GLU A 109 6.33 16.11 -12.77
N ALA A 110 6.69 17.26 -13.32
CA ALA A 110 5.75 18.20 -13.92
C ALA A 110 5.06 17.58 -15.15
N ALA A 111 5.79 16.76 -15.91
CA ALA A 111 5.22 16.03 -17.05
C ALA A 111 4.26 14.90 -16.62
N GLY A 112 4.30 14.48 -15.35
CA GLY A 112 3.52 13.37 -14.83
C GLY A 112 4.08 11.99 -15.14
N TYR A 113 3.47 10.97 -14.53
CA TYR A 113 3.86 9.58 -14.63
C TYR A 113 2.73 8.75 -15.23
N VAL A 114 3.09 7.80 -16.08
CA VAL A 114 2.15 6.90 -16.72
C VAL A 114 2.62 5.47 -16.55
N LYS A 115 1.74 4.60 -16.04
CA LYS A 115 1.97 3.16 -16.01
C LYS A 115 1.39 2.55 -17.27
N ARG A 116 2.22 1.86 -18.04
CA ARG A 116 1.87 1.30 -19.36
C ARG A 116 1.69 -0.20 -19.30
N ARG A 117 1.31 -0.78 -20.45
CA ARG A 117 1.22 -2.23 -20.70
C ARG A 117 0.10 -2.91 -19.90
N PHE A 118 -0.98 -2.19 -19.65
CA PHE A 118 -2.20 -2.79 -19.15
C PHE A 118 -2.89 -3.60 -20.28
N GLY A 119 -3.40 -4.78 -19.93
CA GLY A 119 -4.36 -5.50 -20.77
C GLY A 119 -5.75 -4.87 -20.70
N LYS A 120 -6.77 -5.60 -21.17
CA LYS A 120 -8.16 -5.15 -21.12
C LYS A 120 -8.68 -4.89 -19.70
N HIS A 121 -8.21 -5.64 -18.72
CA HIS A 121 -8.74 -5.60 -17.35
C HIS A 121 -7.65 -5.47 -16.31
N THR A 122 -7.95 -4.75 -15.23
CA THR A 122 -7.14 -4.78 -14.01
C THR A 122 -8.00 -4.62 -12.76
N ARG A 123 -7.37 -4.78 -11.60
CA ARG A 123 -7.98 -4.52 -10.29
C ARG A 123 -7.02 -3.65 -9.48
N LEU A 124 -7.54 -2.55 -8.98
CA LEU A 124 -6.87 -1.70 -8.01
C LEU A 124 -7.66 -1.76 -6.70
N PHE A 125 -6.97 -1.66 -5.57
CA PHE A 125 -7.56 -1.73 -4.26
C PHE A 125 -7.43 -0.38 -3.56
N TYR A 126 -8.53 0.11 -3.00
CA TYR A 126 -8.53 1.30 -2.16
C TYR A 126 -9.03 0.91 -0.77
N PHE A 127 -8.16 0.99 0.24
CA PHE A 127 -8.47 0.56 1.61
C PHE A 127 -9.12 -0.83 1.67
N GLY A 128 -8.52 -1.79 0.96
CA GLY A 128 -8.98 -3.18 0.88
C GLY A 128 -10.18 -3.42 -0.06
N GLN A 129 -10.83 -2.38 -0.57
CA GLN A 129 -11.94 -2.52 -1.51
C GLN A 129 -11.45 -2.62 -2.95
N ALA A 130 -11.76 -3.75 -3.60
CA ALA A 130 -11.37 -3.99 -4.97
C ALA A 130 -12.27 -3.23 -5.96
N THR A 131 -11.65 -2.46 -6.84
CA THR A 131 -12.29 -1.79 -7.97
C THR A 131 -11.78 -2.44 -9.26
N LYS A 132 -12.68 -3.04 -10.03
CA LYS A 132 -12.36 -3.60 -11.34
C LYS A 132 -12.43 -2.49 -12.37
N ILE A 133 -11.37 -2.38 -13.16
CA ILE A 133 -11.23 -1.43 -14.25
C ILE A 133 -11.16 -2.22 -15.55
N GLN A 134 -11.98 -1.84 -16.52
CA GLN A 134 -11.89 -2.31 -17.89
C GLN A 134 -11.45 -1.13 -18.77
N PHE A 135 -10.31 -1.30 -19.43
CA PHE A 135 -9.74 -0.33 -20.35
C PHE A 135 -10.40 -0.42 -21.74
N PRO A 136 -10.31 0.65 -22.57
CA PRO A 136 -10.89 0.66 -23.91
C PRO A 136 -10.26 -0.37 -24.85
N GLU A 137 -8.93 -0.48 -24.89
CA GLU A 137 -8.22 -1.37 -25.81
C GLU A 137 -8.02 -2.78 -25.24
N GLU A 138 -7.77 -3.77 -26.09
CA GLU A 138 -7.48 -5.15 -25.65
C GLU A 138 -6.12 -5.30 -24.96
N ALA A 139 -5.14 -4.49 -25.36
CA ALA A 139 -3.78 -4.52 -24.83
C ALA A 139 -3.08 -3.16 -24.99
N ASN A 140 -1.91 -3.02 -24.37
CA ASN A 140 -1.07 -1.82 -24.40
C ASN A 140 -1.76 -0.56 -23.87
N ASN A 141 -2.77 -0.72 -23.01
CA ASN A 141 -3.39 0.39 -22.31
C ASN A 141 -2.41 1.04 -21.33
N GLN A 142 -2.76 2.25 -20.91
CA GLN A 142 -2.00 3.03 -19.97
C GLN A 142 -2.91 3.63 -18.90
N LEU A 143 -2.35 3.85 -17.72
CA LEU A 143 -2.98 4.49 -16.60
C LEU A 143 -2.13 5.71 -16.21
N ASP A 144 -2.75 6.87 -16.22
CA ASP A 144 -2.16 8.09 -15.67
C ASP A 144 -2.11 7.97 -14.14
N LEU A 145 -0.92 8.20 -13.57
CA LEU A 145 -0.67 8.20 -12.13
C LEU A 145 -0.62 9.63 -11.55
N GLY A 146 -0.68 10.66 -12.41
CA GLY A 146 -0.51 12.04 -12.03
C GLY A 146 0.96 12.41 -11.85
N HIS A 147 1.23 13.36 -10.96
CA HIS A 147 2.53 14.06 -10.89
C HIS A 147 3.48 13.54 -9.82
N VAL A 148 3.07 12.52 -9.05
CA VAL A 148 3.81 12.10 -7.85
C VAL A 148 3.93 10.59 -7.79
N LEU A 149 5.14 10.10 -7.53
CA LEU A 149 5.39 8.71 -7.15
C LEU A 149 6.00 8.63 -5.75
N LEU A 150 5.74 7.53 -5.05
CA LEU A 150 6.47 7.19 -3.83
C LEU A 150 7.88 6.70 -4.21
N THR A 151 8.90 7.15 -3.46
CA THR A 151 10.22 6.52 -3.49
C THR A 151 10.17 5.17 -2.78
N GLU A 152 11.25 4.39 -2.81
CA GLU A 152 11.31 3.13 -2.04
C GLU A 152 11.11 3.36 -0.54
N LYS A 153 11.70 4.44 0.02
CA LYS A 153 11.46 4.87 1.42
C LYS A 153 9.98 5.20 1.64
N GLY A 154 9.37 5.96 0.72
CA GLY A 154 7.95 6.31 0.78
C GLY A 154 7.02 5.09 0.69
N LYS A 155 7.31 4.13 -0.19
CA LYS A 155 6.52 2.89 -0.33
C LYS A 155 6.54 2.07 0.94
N ALA A 156 7.72 1.88 1.54
CA ALA A 156 7.87 1.14 2.79
C ALA A 156 7.01 1.79 3.90
N LEU A 157 7.07 3.11 4.04
CA LEU A 157 6.27 3.84 5.04
C LEU A 157 4.77 3.87 4.74
N ALA A 158 4.37 3.99 3.47
CA ALA A 158 2.94 4.05 3.09
C ALA A 158 2.17 2.77 3.46
N THR A 159 2.85 1.63 3.53
CA THR A 159 2.23 0.37 4.00
C THR A 159 1.79 0.43 5.47
N VAL A 160 2.41 1.31 6.26
CA VAL A 160 2.11 1.52 7.68
C VAL A 160 1.07 2.61 7.89
N PHE A 161 1.22 3.75 7.21
CA PHE A 161 0.44 4.97 7.49
C PHE A 161 -0.97 4.99 6.86
N SER A 162 -1.35 4.00 6.07
CA SER A 162 -2.64 3.96 5.37
C SER A 162 -3.81 3.61 6.32
N ASN A 163 -4.32 4.59 7.06
CA ASN A 163 -5.33 4.39 8.11
C ASN A 163 -6.71 5.01 7.84
N ASN A 164 -6.83 6.01 6.95
CA ASN A 164 -8.08 6.74 6.74
C ASN A 164 -8.56 6.75 5.28
N ARG A 165 -9.68 6.07 5.02
CA ARG A 165 -10.34 6.05 3.69
C ARG A 165 -10.99 7.40 3.40
N ASN A 166 -10.69 7.97 2.24
CA ASN A 166 -11.27 9.23 1.77
C ASN A 166 -12.28 8.97 0.64
N GLN A 167 -13.58 9.07 0.95
CA GLN A 167 -14.65 8.80 -0.03
C GLN A 167 -14.65 9.80 -1.18
N GLU A 168 -14.44 11.09 -0.89
CA GLU A 168 -14.42 12.12 -1.94
C GLU A 168 -13.27 11.90 -2.91
N PHE A 169 -12.10 11.50 -2.40
CA PHE A 169 -10.98 11.13 -3.24
C PHE A 169 -11.26 9.88 -4.07
N TYR A 170 -11.89 8.86 -3.48
CA TYR A 170 -12.32 7.67 -4.23
C TYR A 170 -13.19 8.08 -5.42
N GLU A 171 -14.26 8.85 -5.18
CA GLU A 171 -15.16 9.33 -6.24
C GLU A 171 -14.45 10.16 -7.31
N TYR A 172 -13.55 11.05 -6.87
CA TYR A 172 -12.70 11.83 -7.77
C TYR A 172 -11.85 10.95 -8.71
N VAL A 173 -11.23 9.89 -8.20
CA VAL A 173 -10.45 8.95 -9.02
C VAL A 173 -11.35 8.16 -9.99
N ILE A 174 -12.53 7.73 -9.54
CA ILE A 174 -13.48 7.01 -10.38
C ILE A 174 -13.94 7.89 -11.55
N ASP A 175 -14.28 9.16 -11.29
CA ASP A 175 -14.66 10.13 -12.31
C ASP A 175 -13.51 10.37 -13.31
N LYS A 176 -12.27 10.52 -12.82
CA LYS A 176 -11.08 10.63 -13.68
C LYS A 176 -10.92 9.43 -14.60
N TRP A 177 -11.07 8.22 -14.08
CA TRP A 177 -10.94 7.02 -14.90
C TRP A 177 -12.09 6.89 -15.90
N PHE A 178 -13.31 7.28 -15.51
CA PHE A 178 -14.46 7.26 -16.40
C PHE A 178 -14.28 8.24 -17.57
N GLN A 179 -13.78 9.45 -17.30
CA GLN A 179 -13.46 10.46 -18.33
C GLN A 179 -12.38 9.98 -19.31
N GLN A 180 -11.52 9.05 -18.90
CA GLN A 180 -10.51 8.40 -19.75
C GLN A 180 -11.09 7.22 -20.57
N GLY A 181 -12.41 7.00 -20.53
CA GLY A 181 -13.09 5.95 -21.29
C GLY A 181 -13.03 4.56 -20.63
N MET A 182 -12.60 4.47 -19.37
CA MET A 182 -12.61 3.21 -18.64
C MET A 182 -13.99 2.90 -18.07
N VAL A 183 -14.35 1.62 -18.07
CA VAL A 183 -15.53 1.13 -17.36
C VAL A 183 -15.11 0.65 -15.98
N ILE A 184 -15.72 1.23 -14.95
CA ILE A 184 -15.40 0.93 -13.55
C ILE A 184 -16.54 0.15 -12.90
N SER A 185 -16.19 -0.89 -12.14
CA SER A 185 -17.15 -1.68 -11.38
C SER A 185 -16.61 -1.99 -9.99
N SER A 186 -17.40 -1.69 -8.97
CA SER A 186 -17.13 -2.12 -7.61
C SER A 186 -17.44 -3.61 -7.47
N ILE A 187 -16.52 -4.38 -6.89
CA ILE A 187 -16.81 -5.77 -6.54
C ILE A 187 -17.53 -5.75 -5.19
N LEU A 188 -18.85 -5.94 -5.20
CA LEU A 188 -19.57 -6.26 -3.98
C LEU A 188 -19.19 -7.69 -3.59
N ALA A 189 -18.56 -7.85 -2.42
CA ALA A 189 -18.39 -9.19 -1.86
C ALA A 189 -19.79 -9.75 -1.58
N ASN A 190 -20.17 -10.83 -2.27
CA ASN A 190 -21.32 -11.62 -1.85
C ASN A 190 -21.06 -12.04 -0.40
N ARG A 191 -21.89 -11.53 0.51
CA ARG A 191 -21.94 -11.99 1.91
C ARG A 191 -22.72 -13.29 1.99
#